data_AF-A0A3B9DM62-F1
#
_entry.id   AF-A0A3B9DM62-F1
#
_cell.length_a   1.000
_cell.length_b   1.000
_cell.length_c   1.000
_cell.angle_alpha   90.00
_cell.angle_beta   90.00
_cell.angle_gamma   90.00
#
_symmetry.space_group_name_H-M   'P 1'
#
loop_
_entity.id
_entity.type
_entity.pdbx_description
1 polymer ?
#
loop_
_entity_poly.entity_id
_entity_poly.type
_entity_poly.pdbx_seq_one_letter_code
_entity_poly.pdbx_strand_id
1 'polypeptide(L)'
;TEMKEKKALVEDALHATRAAVEEGIVPGGGVALIRAQSSLADMTADAHDEQVGIDILRRALEAPIRQIATNAGADGSIVAAKVREGKDAFGFNALTDEYEDLVKSGVIDPTKVVRSALQNAASIAGLLLTTEAVVVEQPEETPAAPPMPGGGMDGMY
;
A
#
# COMPACT_ATOMS: atom_id res chain seq x y z
N THR A 1 -13.38 -18.25 10.24
CA THR A 1 -13.28 -18.90 11.56
C THR A 1 -12.07 -18.32 12.25
N GLU A 2 -12.19 -17.99 13.54
CA GLU A 2 -11.14 -17.38 14.37
C GLU A 2 -9.77 -18.10 14.26
N MET A 3 -9.78 -19.43 14.10
CA MET A 3 -8.56 -20.23 13.91
C MET A 3 -7.81 -19.90 12.60
N LYS A 4 -8.52 -19.58 11.52
CA LYS A 4 -7.89 -19.20 10.24
C LYS A 4 -7.18 -17.84 10.35
N GLU A 5 -7.78 -16.88 11.05
CA GLU A 5 -7.19 -15.56 11.29
C GLU A 5 -5.95 -15.64 12.16
N LYS A 6 -6.00 -16.40 13.27
CA LYS A 6 -4.82 -16.61 14.13
C LYS A 6 -3.67 -17.29 13.37
N LYS A 7 -3.99 -18.26 12.51
CA LYS A 7 -2.98 -18.91 11.67
C LYS A 7 -2.34 -17.93 10.70
N ALA A 8 -3.14 -17.14 9.98
CA ALA A 8 -2.65 -16.14 9.03
C ALA A 8 -1.75 -15.11 9.74
N LEU A 9 -2.14 -14.64 10.93
CA LEU A 9 -1.34 -13.70 11.72
C LEU A 9 0.05 -14.26 12.08
N VAL A 10 0.12 -15.54 12.45
CA VAL A 10 1.38 -16.21 12.78
C VAL A 10 2.26 -16.39 11.55
N GLU A 11 1.66 -16.75 10.41
CA GLU A 11 2.37 -16.87 9.14
C GLU A 11 2.93 -15.50 8.70
N ASP A 12 2.15 -14.43 8.79
CA ASP A 12 2.59 -13.06 8.48
C ASP A 12 3.75 -12.63 9.38
N ALA A 13 3.65 -12.85 10.69
CA ALA A 13 4.73 -12.51 11.63
C ALA A 13 6.03 -13.29 11.34
N LEU A 14 5.91 -14.57 10.98
CA LEU A 14 7.06 -15.40 10.59
C LEU A 14 7.72 -14.88 9.31
N HIS A 15 6.92 -14.48 8.31
CA HIS A 15 7.45 -13.95 7.06
C HIS A 15 8.09 -12.55 7.24
N ALA A 16 7.47 -11.68 8.05
CA ALA A 16 8.00 -10.36 8.36
C ALA A 16 9.36 -10.44 9.08
N THR A 17 9.48 -11.32 10.09
CA THR A 17 10.74 -11.53 10.81
C THR A 17 11.84 -12.10 9.93
N ARG A 18 11.53 -13.07 9.05
CA ARG A 18 12.49 -13.57 8.06
C ARG A 18 12.98 -12.46 7.12
N ALA A 19 12.06 -11.68 6.57
CA ALA A 19 12.40 -10.56 5.69
C ALA A 19 13.25 -9.48 6.40
N ALA A 20 12.97 -9.22 7.68
CA ALA A 20 13.73 -8.29 8.49
C ALA A 20 15.16 -8.78 8.77
N VAL A 21 15.37 -10.09 8.92
CA VAL A 21 16.71 -10.68 9.08
C VAL A 21 17.51 -10.61 7.77
N GLU A 22 16.86 -10.77 6.61
CA GLU A 22 17.53 -10.77 5.31
C GLU A 22 18.04 -9.38 4.88
N GLU A 23 17.20 -8.35 4.98
CA GLU A 23 17.50 -7.00 4.44
C GLU A 23 17.44 -5.88 5.50
N GLY A 24 17.27 -6.24 6.77
CA GLY A 24 17.13 -5.28 7.88
C GLY A 24 15.74 -4.67 7.98
N ILE A 25 15.65 -3.60 8.77
CA ILE A 25 14.42 -2.87 9.07
C ILE A 25 14.58 -1.39 8.77
N VAL A 26 13.47 -0.73 8.52
CA VAL A 26 13.35 0.71 8.33
C VAL A 26 12.20 1.28 9.18
N PRO A 27 12.19 2.60 9.46
CA PRO A 27 11.06 3.23 10.13
C PRO A 27 9.76 3.02 9.34
N GLY A 28 8.73 2.49 9.99
CA GLY A 28 7.46 2.18 9.35
C GLY A 28 6.59 3.41 9.11
N GLY A 29 5.27 3.20 8.96
CA GLY A 29 4.30 4.29 8.87
C GLY A 29 4.46 5.18 7.63
N GLY A 30 5.13 4.68 6.59
CA GLY A 30 5.46 5.45 5.38
C GLY A 30 6.63 6.43 5.53
N VAL A 31 7.29 6.49 6.70
CA VAL A 31 8.45 7.38 6.93
C VAL A 31 9.61 7.00 6.01
N ALA A 32 9.91 5.71 5.86
CA ALA A 32 10.98 5.25 4.97
C ALA A 32 10.84 5.77 3.53
N LEU A 33 9.62 5.80 3.00
CA LEU A 33 9.34 6.32 1.66
C LEU A 33 9.50 7.84 1.58
N ILE A 34 9.08 8.58 2.61
CA ILE A 34 9.35 10.03 2.73
C ILE A 34 10.85 10.32 2.76
N ARG A 35 11.63 9.53 3.52
CA ARG A 35 13.10 9.69 3.57
C ARG A 35 13.73 9.41 2.21
N ALA A 36 13.25 8.38 1.51
CA ALA A 36 13.69 8.06 0.15
C ALA A 36 13.36 9.15 -0.88
N GLN A 37 12.40 10.06 -0.63
CA GLN A 37 12.17 11.20 -1.53
C GLN A 37 13.40 12.10 -1.66
N SER A 38 14.23 12.20 -0.61
CA SER A 38 15.41 13.09 -0.63
C SER A 38 16.40 12.69 -1.71
N SER A 39 16.55 11.39 -2.01
CA SER A 39 17.43 10.94 -3.10
C SER A 39 16.88 11.28 -4.49
N LEU A 40 15.60 11.62 -4.61
CA LEU A 40 14.99 12.08 -5.87
C LEU A 40 15.06 13.60 -6.03
N ALA A 41 15.33 14.35 -4.95
CA ALA A 41 15.34 15.82 -5.00
C ALA A 41 16.46 16.38 -5.88
N ASP A 42 17.61 15.70 -5.87
CA ASP A 42 18.79 16.06 -6.67
C ASP A 42 18.82 15.38 -8.04
N MET A 43 17.83 14.53 -8.36
CA MET A 43 17.74 13.87 -9.66
C MET A 43 17.09 14.80 -10.69
N THR A 44 17.85 15.10 -11.73
CA THR A 44 17.39 15.83 -12.91
C THR A 44 17.48 14.95 -14.15
N ALA A 45 16.46 15.00 -15.00
CA ALA A 45 16.46 14.33 -16.29
C ALA A 45 16.64 15.35 -17.43
N ASP A 46 17.29 14.92 -18.51
CA ASP A 46 17.52 15.77 -19.69
C ASP A 46 16.21 15.96 -20.49
N ALA A 47 15.39 14.92 -20.56
CA ALA A 47 14.09 14.95 -21.22
C ALA A 47 12.99 15.40 -20.27
N HIS A 48 12.09 16.26 -20.76
CA HIS A 48 10.96 16.77 -19.97
C HIS A 48 10.05 15.64 -19.45
N ASP A 49 9.75 14.64 -20.28
CA ASP A 49 8.86 13.54 -19.92
C ASP A 49 9.44 12.67 -18.80
N GLU A 50 10.76 12.47 -18.80
CA GLU A 50 11.46 11.77 -17.72
C GLU A 50 11.42 12.58 -16.42
N GLN A 51 11.58 13.90 -16.49
CA GLN A 51 11.46 14.78 -15.33
C GLN A 51 10.05 14.72 -14.72
N VAL A 52 9.02 14.69 -15.57
CA VAL A 52 7.62 14.48 -15.13
C VAL A 52 7.47 13.14 -14.41
N GLY A 53 8.12 12.08 -14.91
CA GLY A 53 8.16 10.76 -14.25
C GLY A 53 8.78 10.82 -12.85
N ILE A 54 9.90 11.52 -12.68
CA ILE A 54 10.54 11.74 -11.36
C ILE A 54 9.58 12.48 -10.42
N ASP A 55 8.90 13.52 -10.89
CA ASP A 55 7.93 14.27 -10.09
C ASP A 55 6.68 13.47 -9.72
N ILE A 56 6.26 12.52 -10.57
CA ILE A 56 5.19 11.57 -10.24
C ILE A 56 5.66 10.64 -9.11
N LEU A 57 6.85 10.03 -9.23
CA LEU A 57 7.40 9.15 -8.20
C LEU A 57 7.56 9.88 -6.87
N ARG A 58 8.11 11.11 -6.91
CA ARG A 58 8.25 11.95 -5.71
C ARG A 58 6.91 12.10 -5.02
N ARG A 59 5.85 12.54 -5.71
CA ARG A 59 4.52 12.69 -5.10
C ARG A 59 3.93 11.36 -4.61
N ALA A 60 4.11 10.28 -5.35
CA ALA A 60 3.56 8.97 -5.01
C ALA A 60 4.11 8.40 -3.71
N LEU A 61 5.40 8.64 -3.40
CA LEU A 61 6.04 8.19 -2.15
C LEU A 61 5.40 8.77 -0.89
N GLU A 62 4.65 9.88 -1.00
CA GLU A 62 3.92 10.51 0.12
C GLU A 62 2.55 9.90 0.36
N ALA A 63 1.99 9.20 -0.64
CA ALA A 63 0.62 8.71 -0.57
C ALA A 63 0.40 7.76 0.62
N PRO A 64 1.31 6.83 0.95
CA PRO A 64 1.10 5.90 2.06
C PRO A 64 0.94 6.59 3.42
N ILE A 65 1.82 7.54 3.76
CA ILE A 65 1.74 8.24 5.04
C ILE A 65 0.48 9.13 5.13
N ARG A 66 0.10 9.76 4.01
CA ARG A 66 -1.14 10.55 3.93
C ARG A 66 -2.36 9.67 4.17
N GLN A 67 -2.39 8.49 3.56
CA GLN A 67 -3.50 7.56 3.71
C GLN A 67 -3.59 7.02 5.14
N ILE A 68 -2.46 6.66 5.76
CA ILE A 68 -2.40 6.20 7.16
C ILE A 68 -2.92 7.30 8.11
N ALA A 69 -2.44 8.53 7.96
CA ALA A 69 -2.90 9.66 8.76
C ALA A 69 -4.39 9.95 8.59
N THR A 70 -4.89 9.92 7.34
CA THR A 70 -6.31 10.13 7.05
C THR A 70 -7.17 9.05 7.70
N ASN A 71 -6.73 7.79 7.64
CA ASN A 71 -7.43 6.67 8.31
C ASN A 71 -7.43 6.80 9.84
N ALA A 72 -6.43 7.48 10.41
CA ALA A 72 -6.35 7.80 11.83
C ALA A 72 -7.14 9.06 12.23
N GLY A 73 -7.76 9.77 11.27
CA GLY A 73 -8.53 11.00 11.53
C GLY A 73 -7.71 12.29 11.52
N ALA A 74 -6.41 12.22 11.19
CA ALA A 74 -5.53 13.38 11.06
C ALA A 74 -5.47 13.90 9.61
N ASP A 75 -5.08 15.16 9.42
CA ASP A 75 -4.83 15.70 8.08
C ASP A 75 -3.52 15.13 7.52
N GLY A 76 -3.63 14.27 6.50
CA GLY A 76 -2.48 13.62 5.90
C GLY A 76 -1.47 14.56 5.25
N SER A 77 -1.89 15.74 4.75
CA SER A 77 -0.97 16.71 4.16
C SER A 77 -0.11 17.38 5.23
N ILE A 78 -0.72 17.73 6.36
CA ILE A 78 0.00 18.30 7.52
C ILE A 78 0.97 17.27 8.10
N VAL A 79 0.52 16.02 8.28
CA VAL A 79 1.38 14.93 8.78
C VAL A 79 2.56 14.69 7.85
N ALA A 80 2.32 14.55 6.54
CA ALA A 80 3.38 14.31 5.57
C ALA A 80 4.41 15.45 5.54
N ALA A 81 3.95 16.71 5.61
CA ALA A 81 4.83 17.88 5.66
C ALA A 81 5.72 17.88 6.91
N LYS A 82 5.11 17.69 8.10
CA LYS A 82 5.85 17.67 9.36
C LYS A 82 6.84 16.52 9.46
N VAL A 83 6.48 15.33 8.97
CA VAL A 83 7.40 14.18 8.93
C VAL A 83 8.55 14.43 7.98
N ARG A 84 8.34 15.11 6.84
CA ARG A 84 9.39 15.48 5.88
C ARG A 84 10.44 16.42 6.47
N GLU A 85 10.02 17.37 7.31
CA GLU A 85 10.93 18.29 8.02
C GLU A 85 11.77 17.59 9.10
N GLY A 86 11.30 16.46 9.60
CA GLY A 86 12.02 15.62 10.54
C GLY A 86 13.17 14.83 9.92
N LYS A 87 13.92 14.13 10.76
CA LYS A 87 15.09 13.32 10.38
C LYS A 87 14.95 11.88 10.86
N ASP A 88 15.74 11.00 10.27
CA ASP A 88 15.87 9.60 10.69
C ASP A 88 14.49 8.93 10.88
N ALA A 89 14.27 8.33 12.05
CA ALA A 89 13.04 7.61 12.42
C ALA A 89 11.90 8.49 12.94
N PHE A 90 12.04 9.83 12.94
CA PHE A 90 10.95 10.72 13.34
C PHE A 90 9.75 10.55 12.41
N GLY A 91 8.59 10.23 12.98
CA GLY A 91 7.37 9.97 12.25
C GLY A 91 6.12 10.24 13.06
N PHE A 92 4.96 10.01 12.43
CA PHE A 92 3.66 10.09 13.07
C PHE A 92 3.17 8.69 13.41
N ASN A 93 2.97 8.43 14.70
CA ASN A 93 2.43 7.16 15.17
C ASN A 93 0.90 7.23 15.17
N ALA A 94 0.27 6.62 14.17
CA ALA A 94 -1.19 6.60 14.03
C ALA A 94 -1.93 5.84 15.15
N LEU A 95 -1.22 5.01 15.94
CA LEU A 95 -1.82 4.30 17.07
C LEU A 95 -1.98 5.20 18.29
N THR A 96 -1.04 6.11 18.51
CA THR A 96 -1.01 7.02 19.67
C THR A 96 -1.36 8.47 19.34
N ASP A 97 -1.45 8.81 18.05
CA ASP A 97 -1.66 10.16 17.53
C ASP A 97 -0.53 11.15 17.92
N GLU A 98 0.69 10.63 18.09
CA GLU A 98 1.87 11.40 18.50
C GLU A 98 3.00 11.40 17.46
N TYR A 99 3.86 12.41 17.54
CA TYR A 99 5.07 12.49 16.73
C TYR A 99 6.27 12.06 17.55
N GLU A 100 6.91 10.98 17.15
CA GLU A 100 7.97 10.33 17.92
C GLU A 100 8.95 9.57 17.02
N ASP A 101 9.92 8.91 17.66
CA ASP A 101 10.83 7.98 16.98
C ASP A 101 10.13 6.63 16.79
N LEU A 102 9.68 6.37 15.56
CA LEU A 102 8.87 5.19 15.24
C LEU A 102 9.63 3.87 15.44
N VAL A 103 10.96 3.87 15.29
CA VAL A 103 11.76 2.68 15.54
C VAL A 103 11.78 2.37 17.04
N LYS A 104 11.92 3.40 17.89
CA LYS A 104 11.88 3.22 19.35
C LYS A 104 10.50 2.83 19.86
N SER A 105 9.41 3.29 19.23
CA SER A 105 8.05 2.87 19.57
C SER A 105 7.63 1.53 18.96
N GLY A 106 8.51 0.89 18.17
CA GLY A 106 8.29 -0.44 17.61
C GLY A 106 7.50 -0.46 16.30
N VAL A 107 7.24 0.71 15.70
CA VAL A 107 6.61 0.85 14.38
C VAL A 107 7.70 0.74 13.31
N ILE A 108 8.00 -0.50 12.93
CA ILE A 108 9.07 -0.86 11.99
C ILE A 108 8.52 -1.70 10.84
N ASP A 109 9.09 -1.50 9.66
CA ASP A 109 8.81 -2.32 8.48
C ASP A 109 10.10 -3.03 8.02
N PRO A 110 10.04 -4.30 7.58
CA PRO A 110 11.18 -4.94 6.93
C PRO A 110 11.57 -4.19 5.64
N THR A 111 12.86 -3.93 5.43
CA THR A 111 13.35 -3.18 4.25
C THR A 111 12.87 -3.79 2.94
N LYS A 112 12.91 -5.12 2.85
CA LYS A 112 12.46 -5.90 1.70
C LYS A 112 11.00 -5.61 1.34
N VAL A 113 10.13 -5.49 2.35
CA VAL A 113 8.69 -5.25 2.13
C VAL A 113 8.48 -3.89 1.48
N VAL A 114 9.08 -2.84 2.04
CA VAL A 114 8.96 -1.47 1.50
C VAL A 114 9.52 -1.38 0.09
N ARG A 115 10.72 -1.94 -0.14
CA ARG A 115 11.40 -1.95 -1.44
C ARG A 115 10.60 -2.71 -2.50
N SER A 116 10.20 -3.94 -2.19
CA SER A 116 9.45 -4.78 -3.13
C SER A 116 8.06 -4.22 -3.42
N ALA A 117 7.39 -3.62 -2.43
CA ALA A 117 6.11 -2.95 -2.66
C ALA A 117 6.25 -1.80 -3.67
N LEU A 118 7.26 -0.94 -3.50
CA LEU A 118 7.52 0.15 -4.43
C LEU A 118 7.88 -0.35 -5.85
N GLN A 119 8.77 -1.34 -5.95
CA GLN A 119 9.19 -1.92 -7.23
C GLN A 119 8.01 -2.56 -7.98
N ASN A 120 7.17 -3.32 -7.28
CA ASN A 120 5.99 -3.94 -7.88
C ASN A 120 4.96 -2.90 -8.32
N ALA A 121 4.73 -1.87 -7.49
CA ALA A 121 3.82 -0.78 -7.82
C ALA A 121 4.29 -0.01 -9.08
N ALA A 122 5.57 0.33 -9.16
CA ALA A 122 6.15 0.99 -10.33
C ALA A 122 6.08 0.10 -11.59
N SER A 123 6.31 -1.21 -11.45
CA SER A 123 6.21 -2.17 -12.56
C SER A 123 4.80 -2.23 -13.13
N ILE A 124 3.77 -2.37 -12.29
CA ILE A 124 2.37 -2.39 -12.74
C ILE A 124 1.94 -1.04 -13.31
N ALA A 125 2.36 0.07 -12.69
CA ALA A 125 2.07 1.40 -13.22
C ALA A 125 2.69 1.59 -14.62
N GLY A 126 3.94 1.18 -14.82
CA GLY A 126 4.60 1.24 -16.13
C GLY A 126 3.91 0.36 -17.17
N LEU A 127 3.50 -0.85 -16.80
CA LEU A 127 2.72 -1.73 -17.67
C LEU A 127 1.42 -1.07 -18.11
N LEU A 128 0.64 -0.52 -17.17
CA LEU A 128 -0.64 0.11 -17.48
C LEU A 128 -0.49 1.38 -18.32
N LEU A 129 0.50 2.23 -18.02
CA LEU A 129 0.76 3.46 -18.79
C LEU A 129 1.18 3.20 -20.23
N THR A 130 1.75 2.02 -20.51
CA THR A 130 2.18 1.61 -21.86
C THR A 130 1.16 0.69 -22.55
N THR A 131 0.04 0.39 -21.89
CA THR A 131 -1.02 -0.47 -22.45
C THR A 131 -1.98 0.37 -23.28
N GLU A 132 -1.92 0.23 -24.60
CA GLU A 132 -2.78 0.95 -25.55
C GLU A 132 -4.18 0.33 -25.70
N ALA A 133 -4.34 -0.96 -25.44
CA ALA A 133 -5.60 -1.67 -25.61
C ALA A 133 -5.78 -2.82 -24.61
N VAL A 134 -7.03 -3.04 -24.18
CA VAL A 134 -7.44 -4.17 -23.35
C VAL A 134 -8.58 -4.89 -24.06
N VAL A 135 -8.40 -6.18 -24.33
CA VAL A 135 -9.43 -7.04 -24.92
C VAL A 135 -10.06 -7.87 -23.81
N VAL A 136 -11.39 -7.87 -23.74
CA VAL A 136 -12.17 -8.62 -22.75
C VAL A 136 -13.17 -9.54 -23.44
N GLU A 137 -13.45 -10.67 -22.83
CA GLU A 137 -14.51 -11.57 -23.28
C GLU A 137 -15.89 -10.98 -22.96
N GLN A 138 -16.84 -11.16 -23.86
CA GLN A 138 -18.21 -10.74 -23.62
C GLN A 138 -18.85 -11.66 -22.58
N PRO A 139 -19.49 -11.12 -21.51
CA PRO A 139 -20.21 -11.95 -20.56
C PRO A 139 -21.27 -12.80 -21.26
N GLU A 140 -21.23 -14.12 -21.06
CA GLU A 140 -22.28 -15.00 -21.55
C GLU A 140 -23.57 -14.77 -20.77
N GLU A 141 -24.68 -14.54 -21.47
CA GLU A 141 -26.00 -14.64 -20.84
C GLU A 141 -26.23 -16.11 -20.50
N THR A 142 -26.20 -16.44 -19.21
CA THR A 142 -26.60 -17.77 -18.75
C THR A 142 -28.10 -17.91 -19.03
N PRO A 143 -28.55 -18.90 -19.83
CA PRO A 143 -29.97 -19.11 -20.06
C PRO A 143 -30.65 -19.30 -18.71
N ALA A 144 -31.76 -18.60 -18.47
CA ALA A 144 -32.60 -18.87 -17.32
C ALA A 144 -32.89 -20.37 -17.30
N ALA A 145 -32.51 -21.04 -16.20
CA ALA A 145 -32.80 -22.46 -16.02
C ALA A 145 -34.30 -22.65 -16.30
N PRO A 146 -34.69 -23.65 -17.13
CA PRO A 146 -36.08 -23.82 -17.51
C PRO A 146 -36.92 -23.91 -16.24
N PRO A 147 -38.08 -23.23 -16.18
CA PRO A 147 -38.94 -23.27 -15.01
C PRO A 147 -39.25 -24.73 -14.71
N MET A 148 -38.75 -25.21 -13.55
CA MET A 148 -39.18 -26.50 -13.01
C MET A 148 -40.71 -26.45 -12.94
N PRO A 149 -41.45 -27.36 -13.62
CA PRO A 149 -42.89 -27.38 -13.55
C PRO A 149 -43.31 -27.48 -12.09
N GLY A 150 -43.96 -26.43 -11.60
CA GLY A 150 -44.54 -26.40 -10.26
C GLY A 150 -45.59 -27.50 -10.14
N GLY A 151 -45.18 -28.64 -9.59
CA GLY A 151 -46.08 -29.60 -8.98
C GLY A 151 -46.62 -28.95 -7.72
N GLY A 152 -47.86 -28.49 -7.80
CA GLY A 152 -48.51 -27.71 -6.76
C GLY A 152 -48.61 -28.44 -5.42
N MET A 153 -48.58 -27.65 -4.35
CA MET A 153 -49.52 -27.83 -3.26
C MET A 153 -49.62 -26.49 -2.52
N ASP A 154 -50.72 -25.79 -2.76
CA ASP A 154 -51.28 -24.86 -1.79
C ASP A 154 -51.47 -25.56 -0.45
N GLY A 155 -51.02 -24.90 0.63
CA GLY A 155 -51.49 -25.13 1.98
C GLY A 155 -50.80 -26.25 2.77
N MET A 156 -50.03 -25.85 3.79
CA MET A 156 -50.41 -25.98 5.21
C MET A 156 -49.16 -25.91 6.11
N TYR A 157 -49.16 -24.87 6.96
CA TYR A 157 -48.25 -24.55 8.09
C TYR A 157 -46.88 -23.93 7.77
#